data_AF-A0A195DCW1-F1
#
_entry.id   AF-A0A195DCW1-F1
#
_cell.length_a   1.000
_cell.length_b   1.000
_cell.length_c   1.000
_cell.angle_alpha   90.00
_cell.angle_beta   90.00
_cell.angle_gamma   90.00
#
_symmetry.space_group_name_H-M   'P 1'
#
loop_
_entity.id
_entity.type
_entity.pdbx_description
1 polymer ?
#
loop_
_entity_poly.entity_id
_entity_poly.type
_entity_poly.pdbx_seq_one_letter_code
_entity_poly.pdbx_strand_id
1 'polypeptide(L)'
;MVKKDGLWKLTQLRALMKNVQPSGWSLIRKKGIQALIVTGEDAHQSEYSTERDQRRCFISGFRGSYGTVVILHDAALLWTDGRYYQQAMSELDPPEAWTLMREGLLDTPTITAWLAANLPPKSVVGADANLISFTEWTRLQNSLIDAGHDLIPLSENLVDKVWGDDQPAPTANIVLPQLLRYSGRSAGDKVKACRDAMRDNGTTILVVTALDAIAYLLNWRGSDIPFNPVFLAYVILTLEDVHIFIDRSRLSQEALEQLKNEGVDPIFHDYENIYVYMKSFVQSCSFEKDKMWISNKSSFALHPDVATIQKHTDITPISVMKSIKNATEIVGMRAAHVRDSVALVKYFAWLEDKIKNTNELITEISGATRLEQFRQEQAHFVGLSFTTISSVGPHGAVIHYAPTAETDVPITDKELYLCDSGAQYHDGTTDVTRTLHFGEPTSFERECFTRVFKGQCRLSTMVFPLKTKGNYLDTLARESLWGVGLDYLHGTGHGVGSYLNVHEEPIGISWKPHPDDPGLQPGMFLSNEPGYYEDGKFGVRLENVELVVPAKTPYNHKNRGFLTFETMTLVPIQTSLLDVSMLTDKEIEYLNNYHVKCLEVLKSFLQGPENIQALKWLEKQTLPISRPNCNLAR
;
A
#
# COMPACT_ATOMS: atom_id res chain seq x y z
N MET A 1 -35.57 -2.97 -20.09
CA MET A 1 -34.37 -3.27 -19.28
C MET A 1 -34.55 -2.60 -17.94
N VAL A 2 -34.48 -3.34 -16.83
CA VAL A 2 -34.50 -2.74 -15.48
C VAL A 2 -33.16 -2.04 -15.29
N LYS A 3 -33.17 -0.74 -14.97
CA LYS A 3 -31.94 0.01 -14.67
C LYS A 3 -31.39 -0.52 -13.34
N LYS A 4 -30.21 -1.14 -13.36
CA LYS A 4 -29.52 -1.64 -12.16
C LYS A 4 -28.77 -0.50 -11.46
N ASP A 5 -29.45 0.60 -11.16
CA ASP A 5 -28.88 1.73 -10.42
C ASP A 5 -28.67 1.40 -8.93
N GLY A 6 -27.96 2.26 -8.19
CA GLY A 6 -27.66 2.05 -6.78
C GLY A 6 -28.88 1.75 -5.90
N LEU A 7 -30.02 2.41 -6.16
CA LEU A 7 -31.26 2.18 -5.42
C LEU A 7 -31.83 0.79 -5.69
N TRP A 8 -31.79 0.33 -6.94
CA TRP A 8 -32.14 -1.04 -7.29
C TRP A 8 -31.25 -2.04 -6.55
N LYS A 9 -29.93 -1.84 -6.55
CA LYS A 9 -28.97 -2.74 -5.89
C LYS A 9 -29.24 -2.83 -4.38
N LEU A 10 -29.41 -1.69 -3.70
CA LEU A 10 -29.76 -1.65 -2.27
C LEU A 10 -31.09 -2.35 -1.99
N THR A 11 -32.08 -2.20 -2.86
CA THR A 11 -33.39 -2.86 -2.72
C THR A 11 -33.27 -4.38 -2.81
N GLN A 12 -32.52 -4.90 -3.78
CA GLN A 12 -32.28 -6.34 -3.90
C GLN A 12 -31.50 -6.88 -2.69
N LEU A 13 -30.46 -6.17 -2.26
CA LEU A 13 -29.64 -6.56 -1.13
C LEU A 13 -30.46 -6.63 0.17
N ARG A 14 -31.29 -5.62 0.44
CA ARG A 14 -32.21 -5.59 1.59
C ARG A 14 -33.25 -6.71 1.55
N ALA A 15 -33.68 -7.15 0.36
CA ALA A 15 -34.57 -8.29 0.23
C ALA A 15 -33.86 -9.61 0.59
N LEU A 16 -32.59 -9.78 0.18
CA LEU A 16 -31.77 -10.94 0.55
C LEU A 16 -31.48 -10.97 2.06
N MET A 17 -31.18 -9.81 2.67
CA MET A 17 -30.94 -9.69 4.12
C MET A 17 -32.08 -10.27 4.96
N LYS A 18 -33.35 -10.09 4.54
CA LYS A 18 -34.54 -10.62 5.24
C LYS A 18 -34.65 -12.14 5.18
N ASN A 19 -33.99 -12.77 4.20
CA ASN A 19 -34.08 -14.21 3.95
C ASN A 19 -32.91 -14.99 4.54
N VAL A 20 -31.85 -14.32 5.01
CA VAL A 20 -30.73 -14.96 5.70
C VAL A 20 -31.27 -15.79 6.87
N GLN A 21 -30.87 -17.05 6.92
CA GLN A 21 -31.18 -17.95 8.05
C GLN A 21 -29.95 -17.97 8.97
N PRO A 22 -30.01 -17.33 10.16
CA PRO A 22 -28.93 -17.40 11.12
C PRO A 22 -28.67 -18.86 11.54
N SER A 23 -27.41 -19.26 11.63
CA SER A 23 -27.01 -20.60 12.09
C SER A 23 -26.52 -20.58 13.55
N GLY A 24 -26.62 -21.72 14.25
CA GLY A 24 -26.18 -21.86 15.64
C GLY A 24 -27.14 -21.26 16.68
N TRP A 25 -26.62 -20.77 17.81
CA TRP A 25 -27.40 -20.24 18.95
C TRP A 25 -28.28 -19.01 18.61
N SER A 26 -28.07 -18.42 17.45
CA SER A 26 -28.86 -17.32 16.87
C SER A 26 -30.28 -17.75 16.40
N LEU A 27 -30.58 -19.06 16.39
CA LEU A 27 -31.89 -19.66 16.06
C LEU A 27 -33.08 -19.13 16.87
N ILE A 28 -32.84 -18.45 18.00
CA ILE A 28 -33.88 -17.89 18.89
C ILE A 28 -34.36 -16.51 18.39
N ARG A 29 -33.67 -15.89 17.42
CA ARG A 29 -33.95 -14.53 16.95
C ARG A 29 -34.59 -14.56 15.54
N LYS A 30 -35.44 -13.56 15.24
CA LYS A 30 -36.28 -13.49 14.03
C LYS A 30 -35.49 -13.72 12.72
N LYS A 31 -36.18 -14.19 11.67
CA LYS A 31 -35.62 -14.38 10.31
C LYS A 31 -34.91 -13.11 9.81
N GLY A 32 -33.72 -13.27 9.20
CA GLY A 32 -32.95 -12.23 8.54
C GLY A 32 -31.96 -11.45 9.42
N ILE A 33 -31.06 -10.72 8.78
CA ILE A 33 -30.09 -9.81 9.40
C ILE A 33 -30.57 -8.36 9.32
N GLN A 34 -30.30 -7.55 10.35
CA GLN A 34 -30.70 -6.14 10.42
C GLN A 34 -29.65 -5.20 9.83
N ALA A 35 -28.38 -5.60 9.83
CA ALA A 35 -27.31 -4.90 9.15
C ALA A 35 -26.39 -5.88 8.41
N LEU A 36 -25.81 -5.41 7.31
CA LEU A 36 -24.80 -6.11 6.51
C LEU A 36 -23.56 -5.22 6.44
N ILE A 37 -22.41 -5.77 6.82
CA ILE A 37 -21.10 -5.13 6.66
C ILE A 37 -20.46 -5.64 5.36
N VAL A 38 -20.01 -4.73 4.50
CA VAL A 38 -19.26 -5.05 3.27
C VAL A 38 -17.98 -4.21 3.27
N THR A 39 -16.83 -4.89 3.32
CA THR A 39 -15.50 -4.28 3.25
C THR A 39 -15.05 -4.11 1.79
N GLY A 40 -13.95 -3.37 1.59
CA GLY A 40 -13.24 -3.31 0.30
C GLY A 40 -12.15 -4.37 0.14
N GLU A 41 -11.97 -5.25 1.14
CA GLU A 41 -10.90 -6.25 1.17
C GLU A 41 -11.28 -7.52 0.39
N ASP A 42 -10.27 -8.28 -0.03
CA ASP A 42 -10.41 -9.61 -0.59
C ASP A 42 -10.10 -10.71 0.45
N ALA A 43 -10.10 -11.97 0.01
CA ALA A 43 -9.83 -13.13 0.87
C ALA A 43 -8.38 -13.19 1.41
N HIS A 44 -7.49 -12.34 0.91
CA HIS A 44 -6.07 -12.27 1.24
C HIS A 44 -5.66 -10.96 1.89
N GLN A 45 -6.63 -10.05 2.12
CA GLN A 45 -6.44 -8.74 2.69
C GLN A 45 -5.48 -7.88 1.85
N SER A 46 -5.61 -8.02 0.52
CA SER A 46 -4.88 -7.22 -0.46
C SER A 46 -5.33 -5.76 -0.39
N GLU A 47 -4.39 -4.83 -0.57
CA GLU A 47 -4.69 -3.40 -0.62
C GLU A 47 -5.47 -3.01 -1.90
N TYR A 48 -5.05 -3.55 -3.04
CA TYR A 48 -5.77 -3.47 -4.30
C TYR A 48 -6.50 -4.78 -4.53
N SER A 49 -7.72 -4.72 -5.07
CA SER A 49 -8.56 -5.88 -5.31
C SER A 49 -8.78 -6.13 -6.80
N THR A 50 -9.07 -7.38 -7.15
CA THR A 50 -9.51 -7.75 -8.50
C THR A 50 -10.86 -7.08 -8.81
N GLU A 51 -11.20 -6.89 -10.09
CA GLU A 51 -12.51 -6.35 -10.47
C GLU A 51 -13.68 -7.17 -9.88
N ARG A 52 -13.51 -8.49 -9.77
CA ARG A 52 -14.48 -9.42 -9.18
C ARG A 52 -14.71 -9.15 -7.69
N ASP A 53 -13.69 -8.70 -6.98
CA ASP A 53 -13.71 -8.46 -5.54
C ASP A 53 -14.10 -7.03 -5.16
N GLN A 54 -14.32 -6.13 -6.14
CA GLN A 54 -14.74 -4.74 -5.93
C GLN A 54 -16.23 -4.60 -5.51
N ARG A 55 -16.68 -5.43 -4.56
CA ARG A 55 -18.05 -5.51 -4.04
C ARG A 55 -18.55 -4.19 -3.47
N ARG A 56 -17.69 -3.49 -2.70
CA ARG A 56 -17.99 -2.16 -2.16
C ARG A 56 -18.25 -1.15 -3.27
N CYS A 57 -17.39 -1.12 -4.29
CA CYS A 57 -17.56 -0.26 -5.46
C CYS A 57 -18.87 -0.61 -6.20
N PHE A 58 -19.13 -1.90 -6.45
CA PHE A 58 -20.35 -2.33 -7.12
C PHE A 58 -21.62 -1.86 -6.40
N ILE A 59 -21.69 -2.04 -5.07
CA ILE A 59 -22.90 -1.70 -4.30
C ILE A 59 -23.08 -0.19 -4.07
N SER A 60 -21.98 0.57 -3.96
CA SER A 60 -22.03 1.99 -3.54
C SER A 60 -21.63 3.01 -4.59
N GLY A 61 -20.93 2.60 -5.65
CA GLY A 61 -20.26 3.50 -6.60
C GLY A 61 -18.87 3.97 -6.16
N PHE A 62 -18.51 3.85 -4.86
CA PHE A 62 -17.27 4.37 -4.31
C PHE A 62 -16.03 3.51 -4.61
N ARG A 63 -15.05 4.12 -5.31
CA ARG A 63 -13.85 3.49 -5.89
C ARG A 63 -12.58 3.63 -5.06
N GLY A 64 -12.55 4.46 -4.01
CA GLY A 64 -11.34 4.68 -3.20
C GLY A 64 -10.79 3.39 -2.57
N SER A 65 -9.48 3.23 -2.37
CA SER A 65 -8.94 1.93 -1.93
C SER A 65 -9.37 1.54 -0.51
N TYR A 66 -9.68 2.51 0.36
CA TYR A 66 -10.10 2.26 1.74
C TYR A 66 -11.54 2.65 2.01
N GLY A 67 -12.29 1.76 2.65
CA GLY A 67 -13.60 2.06 3.21
C GLY A 67 -14.49 0.84 3.42
N THR A 68 -15.46 0.97 4.31
CA THR A 68 -16.42 -0.08 4.68
C THR A 68 -17.83 0.46 4.57
N VAL A 69 -18.70 -0.26 3.88
CA VAL A 69 -20.12 0.08 3.83
C VAL A 69 -20.94 -0.77 4.79
N VAL A 70 -21.95 -0.14 5.38
CA VAL A 70 -22.90 -0.78 6.28
C VAL A 70 -24.30 -0.52 5.74
N ILE A 71 -25.01 -1.59 5.39
CA ILE A 71 -26.35 -1.54 4.82
C ILE A 71 -27.36 -2.00 5.86
N LEU A 72 -28.37 -1.18 6.13
CA LEU A 72 -29.52 -1.49 6.96
C LEU A 72 -30.77 -1.63 6.08
N HIS A 73 -31.92 -1.96 6.67
CA HIS A 73 -33.19 -2.05 5.93
C HIS A 73 -33.67 -0.71 5.37
N ASP A 74 -33.26 0.40 5.98
CA ASP A 74 -33.70 1.77 5.67
C ASP A 74 -32.55 2.76 5.46
N ALA A 75 -31.33 2.45 5.93
CA ALA A 75 -30.13 3.28 5.75
C ALA A 75 -29.02 2.55 4.99
N ALA A 76 -28.07 3.31 4.44
CA ALA A 76 -26.78 2.83 3.93
C ALA A 76 -25.70 3.86 4.29
N LEU A 77 -24.57 3.39 4.78
CA LEU A 77 -23.49 4.24 5.31
C LEU A 77 -22.15 3.79 4.74
N LEU A 78 -21.22 4.73 4.55
CA LEU A 78 -19.84 4.48 4.13
C LEU A 78 -18.88 5.10 5.13
N TRP A 79 -18.03 4.31 5.78
CA TRP A 79 -16.86 4.79 6.50
C TRP A 79 -15.66 4.79 5.57
N THR A 80 -14.90 5.90 5.54
CA THR A 80 -13.60 6.00 4.89
C THR A 80 -12.78 7.09 5.59
N ASP A 81 -11.49 7.21 5.29
CA ASP A 81 -10.57 8.15 5.93
C ASP A 81 -10.36 9.44 5.12
N GLY A 82 -9.56 10.36 5.67
CA GLY A 82 -9.32 11.69 5.12
C GLY A 82 -8.81 11.73 3.67
N ARG A 83 -8.27 10.63 3.15
CA ARG A 83 -7.83 10.55 1.74
C ARG A 83 -9.01 10.58 0.76
N TYR A 84 -10.21 10.21 1.21
CA TYR A 84 -11.31 9.84 0.33
C TYR A 84 -12.63 10.60 0.57
N TYR A 85 -12.67 11.57 1.49
CA TYR A 85 -13.93 12.28 1.79
C TYR A 85 -14.56 12.96 0.58
N GLN A 86 -13.76 13.69 -0.19
CA GLN A 86 -14.24 14.42 -1.36
C GLN A 86 -14.67 13.44 -2.47
N GLN A 87 -13.85 12.41 -2.73
CA GLN A 87 -14.15 11.35 -3.69
C GLN A 87 -15.46 10.61 -3.35
N ALA A 88 -15.65 10.25 -2.08
CA ALA A 88 -16.86 9.57 -1.64
C ALA A 88 -18.11 10.43 -1.89
N MET A 89 -18.05 11.74 -1.65
CA MET A 89 -19.18 12.64 -1.91
C MET A 89 -19.57 12.72 -3.40
N SER A 90 -18.63 12.52 -4.32
CA SER A 90 -18.90 12.55 -5.76
C SER A 90 -19.30 11.21 -6.36
N GLU A 91 -18.89 10.09 -5.77
CA GLU A 91 -19.03 8.76 -6.37
C GLU A 91 -20.21 7.92 -5.85
N LEU A 92 -20.80 8.27 -4.70
CA LEU A 92 -21.88 7.49 -4.10
C LEU A 92 -23.14 7.46 -5.00
N ASP A 93 -23.72 6.28 -5.20
CA ASP A 93 -24.85 6.05 -6.12
C ASP A 93 -26.09 5.43 -5.42
N PRO A 94 -27.27 6.09 -5.47
CA PRO A 94 -27.41 7.53 -5.64
C PRO A 94 -26.96 8.25 -4.36
N PRO A 95 -26.40 9.47 -4.42
CA PRO A 95 -25.75 10.10 -3.28
C PRO A 95 -26.69 10.31 -2.09
N GLU A 96 -27.98 10.57 -2.33
CA GLU A 96 -28.99 10.75 -1.29
C GLU A 96 -29.35 9.48 -0.52
N ALA A 97 -28.98 8.30 -1.02
CA ALA A 97 -29.22 7.03 -0.31
C ALA A 97 -28.12 6.70 0.72
N TRP A 98 -27.02 7.45 0.70
CA TRP A 98 -25.82 7.14 1.48
C TRP A 98 -25.49 8.23 2.50
N THR A 99 -25.04 7.81 3.68
CA THR A 99 -24.44 8.68 4.69
C THR A 99 -22.94 8.45 4.76
N LEU A 100 -22.15 9.48 4.44
CA LEU A 100 -20.69 9.44 4.58
C LEU A 100 -20.28 9.64 6.04
N MET A 101 -19.55 8.67 6.58
CA MET A 101 -18.99 8.65 7.93
C MET A 101 -17.49 8.94 7.84
N ARG A 102 -17.06 10.13 8.27
CA ARG A 102 -15.70 10.65 8.07
C ARG A 102 -14.74 10.15 9.16
N GLU A 103 -14.10 9.01 8.94
CA GLU A 103 -13.26 8.34 9.95
C GLU A 103 -12.02 9.14 10.35
N GLY A 104 -11.82 9.30 11.66
CA GLY A 104 -10.69 10.06 12.21
C GLY A 104 -11.05 11.48 12.63
N LEU A 105 -12.25 11.97 12.29
CA LEU A 105 -12.83 13.14 12.95
C LEU A 105 -13.37 12.76 14.33
N LEU A 106 -13.22 13.66 15.31
CA LEU A 106 -13.60 13.43 16.71
C LEU A 106 -15.08 13.04 16.89
N ASP A 107 -15.95 13.60 16.06
CA ASP A 107 -17.41 13.40 16.17
C ASP A 107 -17.90 12.19 15.38
N THR A 108 -17.04 11.51 14.61
CA THR A 108 -17.45 10.34 13.83
C THR A 108 -17.35 9.08 14.69
N PRO A 109 -18.47 8.39 14.99
CA PRO A 109 -18.43 7.14 15.73
C PRO A 109 -17.79 6.02 14.90
N THR A 110 -17.19 5.05 15.58
CA THR A 110 -16.79 3.78 14.94
C THR A 110 -18.03 3.03 14.43
N ILE A 111 -17.83 2.11 13.47
CA ILE A 111 -18.91 1.26 12.95
C ILE A 111 -19.66 0.56 14.10
N THR A 112 -18.95 0.00 15.07
CA THR A 112 -19.56 -0.73 16.19
C THR A 112 -20.32 0.19 17.14
N ALA A 113 -19.76 1.36 17.46
CA ALA A 113 -20.44 2.35 18.29
C ALA A 113 -21.73 2.84 17.62
N TRP A 114 -21.68 3.09 16.30
CA TRP A 114 -22.86 3.50 15.55
C TRP A 114 -23.92 2.39 15.49
N LEU A 115 -23.53 1.15 15.19
CA LEU A 115 -24.45 0.01 15.15
C LEU A 115 -25.10 -0.23 16.52
N ALA A 116 -24.32 -0.19 17.61
CA ALA A 116 -24.84 -0.35 18.97
C ALA A 116 -25.88 0.71 19.35
N ALA A 117 -25.71 1.95 18.86
CA ALA A 117 -26.62 3.05 19.15
C ALA A 117 -27.90 3.05 18.28
N ASN A 118 -27.85 2.47 17.08
CA ASN A 118 -28.92 2.60 16.08
C ASN A 118 -29.68 1.30 15.79
N LEU A 119 -29.13 0.14 16.14
CA LEU A 119 -29.82 -1.13 15.91
C LEU A 119 -30.88 -1.43 16.99
N PRO A 120 -32.01 -2.05 16.61
CA PRO A 120 -32.94 -2.59 17.59
C PRO A 120 -32.26 -3.57 18.55
N PRO A 121 -32.66 -3.65 19.83
CA PRO A 121 -32.12 -4.61 20.78
C PRO A 121 -32.15 -6.03 20.19
N LYS A 122 -31.07 -6.78 20.41
CA LYS A 122 -30.94 -8.16 19.93
C LYS A 122 -30.93 -8.32 18.41
N SER A 123 -30.49 -7.30 17.68
CA SER A 123 -30.24 -7.39 16.25
C SER A 123 -29.10 -8.35 15.89
N VAL A 124 -29.16 -8.90 14.68
CA VAL A 124 -28.15 -9.74 14.05
C VAL A 124 -27.51 -8.97 12.90
N VAL A 125 -26.19 -8.88 12.92
CA VAL A 125 -25.35 -8.27 11.88
C VAL A 125 -24.69 -9.40 11.08
N GLY A 126 -24.78 -9.33 9.76
CA GLY A 126 -24.12 -10.27 8.86
C GLY A 126 -22.87 -9.66 8.22
N ALA A 127 -21.86 -10.49 8.00
CA ALA A 127 -20.68 -10.14 7.23
C ALA A 127 -20.04 -11.38 6.59
N ASP A 128 -19.28 -11.18 5.51
CA ASP A 128 -18.49 -12.24 4.89
C ASP A 128 -17.18 -12.43 5.67
N ALA A 129 -17.05 -13.55 6.38
CA ALA A 129 -15.88 -13.86 7.20
C ALA A 129 -14.59 -14.08 6.39
N ASN A 130 -14.70 -14.29 5.07
CA ASN A 130 -13.53 -14.41 4.20
C ASN A 130 -12.88 -13.05 3.93
N LEU A 131 -13.65 -11.96 4.02
CA LEU A 131 -13.24 -10.61 3.60
C LEU A 131 -12.93 -9.68 4.78
N ILE A 132 -12.83 -10.23 5.98
CA ILE A 132 -12.53 -9.47 7.20
C ILE A 132 -11.43 -10.22 7.94
N SER A 133 -10.35 -9.51 8.27
CA SER A 133 -9.26 -10.07 9.07
C SER A 133 -9.75 -10.57 10.43
N PHE A 134 -9.07 -11.57 11.00
CA PHE A 134 -9.39 -12.10 12.32
C PHE A 134 -9.39 -11.02 13.40
N THR A 135 -8.45 -10.08 13.34
CA THR A 135 -8.34 -8.95 14.28
C THR A 135 -9.60 -8.08 14.23
N GLU A 136 -9.99 -7.65 13.03
CA GLU A 136 -11.14 -6.78 12.84
C GLU A 136 -12.44 -7.50 13.18
N TRP A 137 -12.62 -8.74 12.72
CA TRP A 137 -13.79 -9.55 13.06
C TRP A 137 -13.96 -9.69 14.58
N THR A 138 -12.90 -10.04 15.29
CA THR A 138 -12.93 -10.21 16.76
C THR A 138 -13.30 -8.90 17.46
N ARG A 139 -12.75 -7.77 16.99
CA ARG A 139 -13.11 -6.43 17.51
C ARG A 139 -14.58 -6.10 17.28
N LEU A 140 -15.09 -6.33 16.08
CA LEU A 140 -16.50 -6.13 15.72
C LEU A 140 -17.42 -7.01 16.56
N GLN A 141 -17.11 -8.31 16.63
CA GLN A 141 -17.89 -9.31 17.34
C GLN A 141 -17.99 -8.98 18.84
N ASN A 142 -16.87 -8.73 19.51
CA ASN A 142 -16.87 -8.40 20.93
C ASN A 142 -17.68 -7.13 21.21
N SER A 143 -17.46 -6.07 20.43
CA SER A 143 -18.20 -4.80 20.61
C SER A 143 -19.70 -4.95 20.40
N LEU A 144 -20.13 -5.78 19.44
CA LEU A 144 -21.54 -6.04 19.16
C LEU A 144 -22.17 -6.90 20.26
N ILE A 145 -21.47 -7.93 20.75
CA ILE A 145 -21.93 -8.77 21.87
C ILE A 145 -22.12 -7.94 23.13
N ASP A 146 -21.18 -7.05 23.45
CA ASP A 146 -21.28 -6.14 24.61
C ASP A 146 -22.50 -5.20 24.50
N ALA A 147 -22.90 -4.85 23.27
CA ALA A 147 -24.11 -4.08 22.98
C ALA A 147 -25.40 -4.95 22.91
N GLY A 148 -25.30 -6.27 23.10
CA GLY A 148 -26.42 -7.21 23.06
C GLY A 148 -26.85 -7.65 21.64
N HIS A 149 -26.00 -7.41 20.64
CA HIS A 149 -26.17 -7.81 19.24
C HIS A 149 -25.27 -8.99 18.88
N ASP A 150 -25.55 -9.63 17.76
CA ASP A 150 -24.78 -10.79 17.29
C ASP A 150 -24.13 -10.47 15.94
N LEU A 151 -22.87 -10.86 15.73
CA LEU A 151 -22.21 -10.87 14.42
C LEU A 151 -22.13 -12.32 13.90
N ILE A 152 -22.70 -12.57 12.72
CA ILE A 152 -22.71 -13.91 12.10
C ILE A 152 -21.93 -13.94 10.78
N PRO A 153 -21.14 -15.00 10.54
CA PRO A 153 -20.56 -15.25 9.22
C PRO A 153 -21.65 -15.68 8.25
N LEU A 154 -21.65 -15.10 7.06
CA LEU A 154 -22.55 -15.48 5.99
C LEU A 154 -21.98 -16.66 5.20
N SER A 155 -22.83 -17.63 4.85
CA SER A 155 -22.43 -18.79 4.05
C SER A 155 -22.15 -18.44 2.58
N GLU A 156 -22.70 -17.32 2.12
CA GLU A 156 -22.56 -16.81 0.76
C GLU A 156 -22.51 -15.28 0.81
N ASN A 157 -21.76 -14.66 -0.09
CA ASN A 157 -21.71 -13.22 -0.19
C ASN A 157 -23.00 -12.67 -0.82
N LEU A 158 -23.74 -11.84 -0.09
CA LEU A 158 -25.03 -11.31 -0.57
C LEU A 158 -24.85 -10.29 -1.71
N VAL A 159 -23.70 -9.61 -1.78
CA VAL A 159 -23.41 -8.69 -2.88
C VAL A 159 -23.22 -9.47 -4.18
N ASP A 160 -22.51 -10.60 -4.13
CA ASP A 160 -22.32 -11.49 -5.30
C ASP A 160 -23.67 -11.99 -5.84
N LYS A 161 -24.65 -12.27 -4.96
CA LYS A 161 -26.01 -12.62 -5.39
C LYS A 161 -26.76 -11.51 -6.10
N VAL A 162 -26.54 -10.25 -5.72
CA VAL A 162 -27.12 -9.08 -6.41
C VAL A 162 -26.39 -8.79 -7.71
N TRP A 163 -25.08 -8.99 -7.73
CA TRP A 163 -24.23 -8.83 -8.91
C TRP A 163 -24.61 -9.87 -9.99
N GLY A 164 -24.81 -11.12 -9.57
CA GLY A 164 -25.24 -12.21 -10.44
C GLY A 164 -24.27 -12.44 -11.59
N ASP A 165 -24.81 -12.71 -12.78
CA ASP A 165 -24.02 -13.02 -13.97
C ASP A 165 -23.18 -11.84 -14.51
N ASP A 166 -23.42 -10.61 -14.03
CA ASP A 166 -22.63 -9.43 -14.40
C ASP A 166 -21.31 -9.33 -13.59
N GLN A 167 -21.07 -10.25 -12.65
CA GLN A 167 -19.84 -10.26 -11.87
C GLN A 167 -18.65 -10.67 -12.77
N PRO A 168 -17.54 -9.88 -12.78
CA PRO A 168 -16.36 -10.22 -13.55
C PRO A 168 -15.85 -11.64 -13.26
N ALA A 169 -15.33 -12.31 -14.28
CA ALA A 169 -14.75 -13.65 -14.13
C ALA A 169 -13.53 -13.60 -13.18
N PRO A 170 -13.24 -14.70 -12.46
CA PRO A 170 -12.01 -14.80 -11.67
C PRO A 170 -10.76 -14.55 -12.51
N THR A 171 -9.82 -13.77 -12.00
CA THR A 171 -8.52 -13.57 -12.65
C THR A 171 -7.72 -14.87 -12.64
N ALA A 172 -7.14 -15.24 -13.78
CA ALA A 172 -6.39 -16.48 -13.96
C ALA A 172 -5.11 -16.25 -14.77
N ASN A 173 -4.31 -15.26 -14.38
CA ASN A 173 -3.08 -14.93 -15.11
C ASN A 173 -1.98 -15.97 -14.86
N ILE A 174 -1.07 -16.11 -15.82
CA ILE A 174 0.05 -17.06 -15.74
C ILE A 174 1.03 -16.66 -14.63
N VAL A 175 1.48 -17.65 -13.86
CA VAL A 175 2.49 -17.50 -12.81
C VAL A 175 3.86 -17.88 -13.36
N LEU A 176 4.85 -17.00 -13.14
CA LEU A 176 6.21 -17.14 -13.64
C LEU A 176 7.23 -17.16 -12.49
N PRO A 177 8.37 -17.85 -12.66
CA PRO A 177 9.43 -17.85 -11.66
C PRO A 177 10.20 -16.52 -11.62
N GLN A 178 10.52 -16.10 -10.41
CA GLN A 178 11.45 -15.03 -10.09
C GLN A 178 12.86 -15.61 -9.95
N LEU A 179 13.70 -15.34 -10.96
CA LEU A 179 15.04 -15.93 -11.06
C LEU A 179 15.94 -15.60 -9.87
N LEU A 180 16.80 -16.55 -9.49
CA LEU A 180 17.80 -16.40 -8.40
C LEU A 180 18.71 -15.18 -8.54
N ARG A 181 19.01 -14.75 -9.78
CA ARG A 181 19.80 -13.54 -10.04
C ARG A 181 19.13 -12.25 -9.52
N TYR A 182 17.82 -12.29 -9.27
CA TYR A 182 17.05 -11.18 -8.71
C TYR A 182 16.64 -11.45 -7.25
N SER A 183 16.29 -12.69 -6.90
CA SER A 183 15.83 -13.02 -5.53
C SER A 183 16.97 -13.27 -4.54
N GLY A 184 18.16 -13.67 -5.01
CA GLY A 184 19.35 -13.95 -4.18
C GLY A 184 19.24 -15.17 -3.27
N ARG A 185 18.07 -15.79 -3.15
CA ARG A 185 17.81 -16.93 -2.25
C ARG A 185 16.75 -17.85 -2.85
N SER A 186 17.00 -19.15 -2.83
CA SER A 186 16.08 -20.16 -3.37
C SER A 186 14.81 -20.30 -2.53
N ALA A 187 13.74 -20.80 -3.14
CA ALA A 187 12.50 -21.15 -2.47
C ALA A 187 12.74 -22.23 -1.40
N GLY A 188 13.59 -23.23 -1.69
CA GLY A 188 13.97 -24.26 -0.72
C GLY A 188 14.66 -23.68 0.52
N ASP A 189 15.58 -22.73 0.35
CA ASP A 189 16.24 -22.07 1.48
C ASP A 189 15.28 -21.23 2.31
N LYS A 190 14.27 -20.62 1.67
CA LYS A 190 13.21 -19.85 2.35
C LYS A 190 12.26 -20.76 3.12
N VAL A 191 11.83 -21.87 2.52
CA VAL A 191 11.02 -22.92 3.16
C VAL A 191 11.76 -23.50 4.37
N LYS A 192 13.06 -23.81 4.22
CA LYS A 192 13.90 -24.28 5.32
C LYS A 192 13.94 -23.28 6.47
N ALA A 193 14.16 -21.99 6.18
CA ALA A 193 14.17 -20.95 7.21
C ALA A 193 12.82 -20.78 7.92
N CYS A 194 11.70 -20.95 7.19
CA CYS A 194 10.38 -20.97 7.82
C CYS A 194 10.24 -22.16 8.78
N ARG A 195 10.67 -23.37 8.37
CA ARG A 195 10.65 -24.56 9.24
C ARG A 195 11.55 -24.40 10.47
N ASP A 196 12.71 -23.76 10.32
CA ASP A 196 13.59 -23.48 11.46
C ASP A 196 12.90 -22.52 12.45
N ALA A 197 12.32 -21.41 11.97
CA ALA A 197 11.54 -20.50 12.81
C ALA A 197 10.30 -21.18 13.43
N MET A 198 9.65 -22.10 12.71
CA MET A 198 8.54 -22.89 13.24
C MET A 198 8.98 -23.76 14.41
N ARG A 199 10.13 -24.44 14.31
CA ARG A 199 10.69 -25.25 15.41
C ARG A 199 11.04 -24.38 16.63
N ASP A 200 11.65 -23.22 16.40
CA ASP A 200 12.01 -22.28 17.48
C ASP A 200 10.79 -21.78 18.26
N ASN A 201 9.62 -21.70 17.61
CA ASN A 201 8.35 -21.26 18.23
C ASN A 201 7.43 -22.43 18.64
N GLY A 202 7.90 -23.67 18.48
CA GLY A 202 7.14 -24.88 18.77
C GLY A 202 5.87 -25.04 17.91
N THR A 203 5.84 -24.46 16.72
CA THR A 203 4.73 -24.57 15.77
C THR A 203 4.98 -25.70 14.77
N THR A 204 3.94 -26.44 14.40
CA THR A 204 4.02 -27.57 13.45
C THR A 204 3.44 -27.22 12.09
N ILE A 205 2.64 -26.14 12.01
CA ILE A 205 1.92 -25.72 10.82
C ILE A 205 2.08 -24.20 10.67
N LEU A 206 2.40 -23.72 9.47
CA LEU A 206 2.38 -22.30 9.11
C LEU A 206 1.41 -22.10 7.94
N VAL A 207 0.38 -21.28 8.17
CA VAL A 207 -0.61 -20.90 7.15
C VAL A 207 -0.26 -19.52 6.61
N VAL A 208 -0.05 -19.45 5.30
CA VAL A 208 0.33 -18.23 4.58
C VAL A 208 -0.82 -17.83 3.67
N THR A 209 -1.38 -16.65 3.93
CA THR A 209 -2.52 -16.10 3.20
C THR A 209 -2.18 -14.85 2.40
N ALA A 210 -1.21 -14.05 2.85
CA ALA A 210 -0.81 -12.84 2.16
C ALA A 210 -0.09 -13.18 0.84
N LEU A 211 -0.57 -12.62 -0.28
CA LEU A 211 -0.14 -13.01 -1.63
C LEU A 211 1.33 -12.66 -1.89
N ASP A 212 1.81 -11.55 -1.35
CA ASP A 212 3.20 -11.10 -1.42
C ASP A 212 4.14 -12.04 -0.65
N ALA A 213 3.70 -12.54 0.51
CA ALA A 213 4.44 -13.54 1.28
C ALA A 213 4.53 -14.88 0.51
N ILE A 214 3.46 -15.30 -0.16
CA ILE A 214 3.45 -16.51 -1.00
C ILE A 214 4.38 -16.34 -2.21
N ALA A 215 4.27 -15.23 -2.92
CA ALA A 215 5.13 -14.89 -4.06
C ALA A 215 6.62 -14.84 -3.65
N TYR A 216 6.93 -14.25 -2.49
CA TYR A 216 8.27 -14.24 -1.94
C TYR A 216 8.77 -15.64 -1.58
N LEU A 217 7.97 -16.44 -0.87
CA LEU A 217 8.36 -17.77 -0.38
C LEU A 217 8.69 -18.71 -1.55
N LEU A 218 7.85 -18.70 -2.58
CA LEU A 218 7.96 -19.62 -3.73
C LEU A 218 8.90 -19.12 -4.83
N ASN A 219 9.40 -17.88 -4.72
CA ASN A 219 10.07 -17.19 -5.84
C ASN A 219 9.20 -17.18 -7.09
N TRP A 220 7.91 -16.88 -6.96
CA TRP A 220 6.98 -16.76 -8.09
C TRP A 220 6.41 -15.36 -8.16
N ARG A 221 5.96 -14.96 -9.34
CA ARG A 221 5.28 -13.69 -9.60
C ARG A 221 4.09 -13.92 -10.51
N GLY A 222 3.08 -13.09 -10.35
CA GLY A 222 1.86 -13.10 -11.15
C GLY A 222 1.44 -11.68 -11.49
N SER A 223 0.20 -11.54 -11.93
CA SER A 223 -0.41 -10.24 -12.26
C SER A 223 -1.91 -10.24 -11.97
N ASP A 224 -2.35 -11.00 -10.95
CA ASP A 224 -3.79 -11.09 -10.64
C ASP A 224 -4.34 -9.81 -10.03
N ILE A 225 -3.50 -9.14 -9.25
CA ILE A 225 -3.82 -7.87 -8.60
C ILE A 225 -3.16 -6.76 -9.41
N PRO A 226 -3.91 -5.72 -9.84
CA PRO A 226 -3.32 -4.57 -10.52
C PRO A 226 -2.13 -4.02 -9.73
N PHE A 227 -1.03 -3.71 -10.44
CA PHE A 227 0.21 -3.13 -9.92
C PHE A 227 1.04 -3.98 -8.94
N ASN A 228 0.45 -5.00 -8.33
CA ASN A 228 1.11 -5.93 -7.42
C ASN A 228 1.42 -7.24 -8.15
N PRO A 229 2.71 -7.62 -8.34
CA PRO A 229 3.10 -8.78 -9.13
C PRO A 229 2.90 -10.12 -8.37
N VAL A 230 1.66 -10.34 -7.91
CA VAL A 230 1.23 -11.47 -7.08
C VAL A 230 0.12 -12.27 -7.77
N PHE A 231 -0.23 -13.43 -7.20
CA PHE A 231 -1.22 -14.34 -7.73
C PHE A 231 -2.05 -14.94 -6.59
N LEU A 232 -3.34 -15.18 -6.84
CA LEU A 232 -4.26 -15.78 -5.87
C LEU A 232 -3.83 -17.21 -5.55
N ALA A 233 -3.44 -17.43 -4.29
CA ALA A 233 -3.04 -18.73 -3.78
C ALA A 233 -3.08 -18.74 -2.24
N TYR A 234 -3.10 -19.94 -1.66
CA TYR A 234 -2.74 -20.16 -0.25
C TYR A 234 -1.58 -21.14 -0.15
N VAL A 235 -0.78 -21.01 0.90
CA VAL A 235 0.26 -22.01 1.23
C VAL A 235 0.09 -22.49 2.66
N ILE A 236 0.13 -23.80 2.86
CA ILE A 236 0.25 -24.41 4.18
C ILE A 236 1.57 -25.16 4.22
N LEU A 237 2.45 -24.74 5.11
CA LEU A 237 3.75 -25.36 5.35
C LEU A 237 3.67 -26.21 6.62
N THR A 238 3.99 -27.50 6.51
CA THR A 238 4.26 -28.36 7.67
C THR A 238 5.76 -28.56 7.83
N LEU A 239 6.17 -29.33 8.84
CA LEU A 239 7.59 -29.66 9.04
C LEU A 239 8.16 -30.52 7.90
N GLU A 240 7.30 -31.20 7.14
CA GLU A 240 7.64 -32.16 6.10
C GLU A 240 7.17 -31.71 4.70
N ASP A 241 5.96 -31.20 4.60
CA ASP A 241 5.25 -30.95 3.34
C ASP A 241 5.04 -29.46 3.05
N VAL A 242 4.82 -29.14 1.79
CA VAL A 242 4.39 -27.82 1.30
C VAL A 242 3.11 -28.02 0.50
N HIS A 243 1.98 -27.54 1.02
CA HIS A 243 0.71 -27.56 0.31
C HIS A 243 0.47 -26.20 -0.37
N ILE A 244 0.12 -26.21 -1.65
CA ILE A 244 -0.19 -25.01 -2.42
C ILE A 244 -1.61 -25.12 -2.97
N PHE A 245 -2.45 -24.12 -2.66
CA PHE A 245 -3.83 -24.03 -3.14
C PHE A 245 -3.87 -23.00 -4.26
N ILE A 246 -3.97 -23.47 -5.50
CA ILE A 246 -3.93 -22.64 -6.70
C ILE A 246 -4.58 -23.40 -7.86
N ASP A 247 -5.14 -22.68 -8.84
CA ASP A 247 -5.44 -23.29 -10.13
C ASP A 247 -4.12 -23.66 -10.85
N ARG A 248 -3.82 -24.96 -10.86
CA ARG A 248 -2.60 -25.51 -11.42
C ARG A 248 -2.42 -25.22 -12.91
N SER A 249 -3.50 -24.98 -13.66
CA SER A 249 -3.43 -24.65 -15.08
C SER A 249 -2.70 -23.33 -15.35
N ARG A 250 -2.55 -22.49 -14.33
CA ARG A 250 -1.90 -21.18 -14.38
C ARG A 250 -0.38 -21.23 -14.22
N LEU A 251 0.17 -22.37 -13.80
CA LEU A 251 1.60 -22.52 -13.54
C LEU A 251 2.36 -22.77 -14.85
N SER A 252 3.37 -21.95 -15.13
CA SER A 252 4.28 -22.23 -16.24
C SER A 252 5.13 -23.47 -15.96
N GLN A 253 5.62 -24.11 -17.02
CA GLN A 253 6.51 -25.27 -16.89
C GLN A 253 7.81 -24.88 -16.15
N GLU A 254 8.32 -23.68 -16.41
CA GLU A 254 9.50 -23.12 -15.77
C GLU A 254 9.29 -22.89 -14.26
N ALA A 255 8.09 -22.49 -13.83
CA ALA A 255 7.76 -22.31 -12.42
C ALA A 255 7.80 -23.64 -11.66
N LEU A 256 7.25 -24.70 -12.24
CA LEU A 256 7.29 -26.06 -11.68
C LEU A 256 8.71 -26.62 -11.63
N GLU A 257 9.48 -26.45 -12.70
CA GLU A 257 10.88 -26.87 -12.76
C GLU A 257 11.74 -26.12 -11.76
N GLN A 258 11.53 -24.81 -11.58
CA GLN A 258 12.26 -24.01 -10.60
C GLN A 258 12.06 -24.52 -9.18
N LEU A 259 10.83 -24.76 -8.70
CA LEU A 259 10.62 -25.29 -7.34
C LEU A 259 11.31 -26.64 -7.14
N LYS A 260 11.17 -27.55 -8.11
CA LYS A 260 11.82 -28.86 -8.06
C LYS A 260 13.34 -28.75 -7.99
N ASN A 261 13.93 -27.91 -8.84
CA ASN A 261 15.38 -27.67 -8.86
C ASN A 261 15.88 -26.98 -7.59
N GLU A 262 15.02 -26.20 -6.94
CA GLU A 262 15.30 -25.52 -5.67
C GLU A 262 14.91 -26.36 -4.44
N GLY A 263 14.57 -27.64 -4.61
CA GLY A 263 14.35 -28.59 -3.52
C GLY A 263 12.99 -28.50 -2.83
N VAL A 264 11.98 -27.95 -3.50
CA VAL A 264 10.59 -27.90 -3.03
C VAL A 264 9.73 -28.79 -3.92
N ASP A 265 9.10 -29.81 -3.33
CA ASP A 265 8.14 -30.69 -4.00
C ASP A 265 6.73 -30.45 -3.42
N PRO A 266 5.93 -29.57 -4.04
CA PRO A 266 4.65 -29.15 -3.48
C PRO A 266 3.51 -30.12 -3.78
N ILE A 267 2.59 -30.25 -2.82
CA ILE A 267 1.30 -30.92 -2.98
C ILE A 267 0.27 -29.86 -3.40
N PHE A 268 -0.25 -29.97 -4.62
CA PHE A 268 -1.22 -29.03 -5.17
C PHE A 268 -2.66 -29.40 -4.82
N HIS A 269 -3.45 -28.38 -4.52
CA HIS A 269 -4.89 -28.43 -4.32
C HIS A 269 -5.56 -27.31 -5.12
N ASP A 270 -6.83 -27.48 -5.50
CA ASP A 270 -7.60 -26.38 -6.09
C ASP A 270 -7.75 -25.24 -5.07
N TYR A 271 -7.77 -24.00 -5.56
CA TYR A 271 -7.82 -22.80 -4.74
C TYR A 271 -9.04 -22.77 -3.80
N GLU A 272 -10.21 -23.18 -4.32
CA GLU A 272 -11.49 -23.17 -3.63
C GLU A 272 -11.55 -24.19 -2.47
N ASN A 273 -10.67 -25.20 -2.48
CA ASN A 273 -10.67 -26.28 -1.50
C ASN A 273 -9.98 -25.91 -0.18
N ILE A 274 -9.38 -24.71 -0.05
CA ILE A 274 -8.64 -24.30 1.15
C ILE A 274 -9.47 -24.45 2.44
N TYR A 275 -10.73 -24.01 2.45
CA TYR A 275 -11.57 -24.06 3.66
C TYR A 275 -11.97 -25.50 4.03
N VAL A 276 -12.29 -26.32 3.03
CA VAL A 276 -12.62 -27.73 3.23
C VAL A 276 -11.39 -28.48 3.75
N TYR A 277 -10.23 -28.24 3.14
CA TYR A 277 -8.96 -28.80 3.56
C TYR A 277 -8.63 -28.38 5.00
N MET A 278 -8.61 -27.09 5.30
CA MET A 278 -8.32 -26.55 6.63
C MET A 278 -9.20 -27.18 7.71
N LYS A 279 -10.50 -27.31 7.46
CA LYS A 279 -11.42 -27.96 8.40
C LYS A 279 -11.05 -29.43 8.65
N SER A 280 -10.79 -30.19 7.59
CA SER A 280 -10.40 -31.61 7.71
C SER A 280 -9.01 -31.79 8.34
N PHE A 281 -8.08 -30.89 8.02
CA PHE A 281 -6.70 -30.91 8.47
C PHE A 281 -6.63 -30.61 9.97
N VAL A 282 -7.31 -29.57 10.43
CA VAL A 282 -7.42 -29.24 11.87
C VAL A 282 -8.09 -30.37 12.67
N GLN A 283 -9.07 -31.07 12.10
CA GLN A 283 -9.68 -32.24 12.73
C GLN A 283 -8.72 -33.43 12.89
N SER A 284 -7.69 -33.52 12.04
CA SER A 284 -6.63 -34.53 12.13
C SER A 284 -5.52 -34.17 13.12
N CYS A 285 -5.42 -32.87 13.50
CA CYS A 285 -4.44 -32.38 14.45
C CYS A 285 -4.76 -32.76 15.89
N SER A 286 -3.74 -32.82 16.73
CA SER A 286 -3.86 -33.04 18.17
C SER A 286 -3.54 -31.75 18.92
N PHE A 287 -4.47 -31.25 19.75
CA PHE A 287 -4.28 -30.03 20.55
C PHE A 287 -3.00 -30.03 21.42
N GLU A 288 -2.53 -31.20 21.85
CA GLU A 288 -1.32 -31.34 22.69
C GLU A 288 -0.02 -31.28 21.88
N LYS A 289 -0.07 -31.61 20.59
CA LYS A 289 1.13 -31.77 19.73
C LYS A 289 1.24 -30.70 18.66
N ASP A 290 0.11 -30.24 18.16
CA ASP A 290 0.03 -29.35 17.02
C ASP A 290 -0.25 -27.92 17.43
N LYS A 291 0.49 -27.02 16.81
CA LYS A 291 0.38 -25.58 17.03
C LYS A 291 0.51 -24.88 15.69
N MET A 292 -0.53 -24.13 15.35
CA MET A 292 -0.67 -23.45 14.07
C MET A 292 -0.21 -22.00 14.17
N TRP A 293 0.74 -21.63 13.33
CA TRP A 293 1.12 -20.25 13.08
C TRP A 293 0.25 -19.68 11.97
N ILE A 294 -0.57 -18.68 12.31
CA ILE A 294 -1.43 -17.97 11.36
C ILE A 294 -1.50 -16.50 11.75
N SER A 295 -1.35 -15.60 10.77
CA SER A 295 -1.40 -14.16 11.00
C SER A 295 -2.80 -13.72 11.46
N ASN A 296 -2.90 -12.84 12.45
CA ASN A 296 -4.18 -12.23 12.83
C ASN A 296 -4.73 -11.24 11.78
N LYS A 297 -3.94 -10.92 10.75
CA LYS A 297 -4.40 -10.19 9.58
C LYS A 297 -5.07 -11.08 8.53
N SER A 298 -4.91 -12.40 8.61
CA SER A 298 -5.61 -13.32 7.71
C SER A 298 -7.13 -13.33 7.97
N SER A 299 -7.90 -13.74 6.96
CA SER A 299 -9.37 -13.82 7.04
C SER A 299 -9.86 -14.62 8.25
N PHE A 300 -10.91 -14.13 8.92
CA PHE A 300 -11.50 -14.82 10.07
C PHE A 300 -11.93 -16.25 9.73
N ALA A 301 -12.42 -16.49 8.51
CA ALA A 301 -12.87 -17.80 8.05
C ALA A 301 -11.79 -18.90 8.06
N LEU A 302 -10.50 -18.55 8.02
CA LEU A 302 -9.40 -19.52 8.08
C LEU A 302 -8.97 -19.85 9.51
N HIS A 303 -9.46 -19.14 10.52
CA HIS A 303 -9.07 -19.38 11.90
C HIS A 303 -9.90 -20.50 12.52
N PRO A 304 -9.26 -21.60 12.97
CA PRO A 304 -9.96 -22.63 13.71
C PRO A 304 -10.35 -22.14 15.11
N ASP A 305 -11.38 -22.78 15.68
CA ASP A 305 -11.77 -22.58 17.07
C ASP A 305 -10.59 -22.90 18.00
N VAL A 306 -10.31 -22.03 18.97
CA VAL A 306 -9.20 -22.21 19.94
C VAL A 306 -9.30 -23.50 20.76
N ALA A 307 -10.47 -24.13 20.81
CA ALA A 307 -10.66 -25.44 21.45
C ALA A 307 -10.13 -26.61 20.61
N THR A 308 -9.82 -26.39 19.32
CA THR A 308 -9.43 -27.45 18.38
C THR A 308 -7.92 -27.55 18.21
N ILE A 309 -7.21 -26.41 18.15
CA ILE A 309 -5.75 -26.36 17.98
C ILE A 309 -5.16 -25.12 18.66
N GLN A 310 -3.93 -25.23 19.16
CA GLN A 310 -3.19 -24.08 19.68
C GLN A 310 -2.80 -23.13 18.54
N LYS A 311 -2.93 -21.83 18.77
CA LYS A 311 -2.56 -20.79 17.79
C LYS A 311 -1.31 -20.02 18.22
N HIS A 312 -0.51 -19.65 17.24
CA HIS A 312 0.58 -18.69 17.34
C HIS A 312 0.33 -17.60 16.32
N THR A 313 0.33 -16.35 16.77
CA THR A 313 -0.13 -15.22 15.95
C THR A 313 0.89 -14.09 15.90
N ASP A 314 2.13 -14.35 16.29
CA ASP A 314 3.23 -13.41 16.11
C ASP A 314 3.48 -13.20 14.62
N ILE A 315 4.24 -12.17 14.28
CA ILE A 315 4.62 -11.90 12.90
C ILE A 315 5.26 -13.11 12.22
N THR A 316 4.77 -13.48 11.04
CA THR A 316 5.27 -14.67 10.33
C THR A 316 6.75 -14.54 9.95
N PRO A 317 7.51 -15.65 9.87
CA PRO A 317 8.92 -15.60 9.49
C PRO A 317 9.13 -15.03 8.08
N ILE A 318 8.15 -15.22 7.19
CA ILE A 318 8.19 -14.72 5.81
C ILE A 318 8.13 -13.19 5.80
N SER A 319 7.21 -12.60 6.57
CA SER A 319 7.08 -11.14 6.69
C SER A 319 8.37 -10.49 7.20
N VAL A 320 9.05 -11.12 8.17
CA VAL A 320 10.35 -10.63 8.66
C VAL A 320 11.43 -10.78 7.57
N MET A 321 11.55 -11.96 6.96
CA MET A 321 12.59 -12.22 5.95
C MET A 321 12.49 -11.29 4.74
N LYS A 322 11.29 -11.06 4.19
CA LYS A 322 11.12 -10.21 3.00
C LYS A 322 11.29 -8.71 3.29
N SER A 323 11.06 -8.28 4.53
CA SER A 323 11.27 -6.89 4.92
C SER A 323 12.75 -6.49 4.91
N ILE A 324 13.66 -7.44 5.13
CA ILE A 324 15.12 -7.25 5.17
C ILE A 324 15.72 -7.78 3.87
N LYS A 325 15.98 -6.89 2.90
CA LYS A 325 16.45 -7.29 1.58
C LYS A 325 17.87 -7.83 1.67
N ASN A 326 18.12 -8.94 1.00
CA ASN A 326 19.46 -9.51 0.89
C ASN A 326 20.33 -8.69 -0.08
N ALA A 327 21.63 -9.02 -0.17
CA ALA A 327 22.57 -8.28 -1.00
C ALA A 327 22.16 -8.20 -2.49
N THR A 328 21.58 -9.26 -3.04
CA THR A 328 21.11 -9.30 -4.44
C THR A 328 19.90 -8.39 -4.62
N GLU A 329 18.92 -8.48 -3.71
CA GLU A 329 17.71 -7.63 -3.74
C GLU A 329 18.08 -6.14 -3.57
N ILE A 330 19.04 -5.80 -2.69
CA ILE A 330 19.54 -4.42 -2.51
C ILE A 330 20.16 -3.89 -3.81
N VAL A 331 20.97 -4.70 -4.50
CA VAL A 331 21.58 -4.31 -5.78
C VAL A 331 20.51 -4.10 -6.85
N GLY A 332 19.52 -4.99 -6.93
CA GLY A 332 18.39 -4.87 -7.85
C GLY A 332 17.55 -3.61 -7.60
N MET A 333 17.13 -3.40 -6.35
CA MET A 333 16.37 -2.23 -5.93
C MET A 333 17.11 -0.93 -6.28
N ARG A 334 18.42 -0.84 -5.99
CA ARG A 334 19.23 0.32 -6.36
C ARG A 334 19.26 0.56 -7.87
N ALA A 335 19.43 -0.50 -8.66
CA ALA A 335 19.46 -0.39 -10.11
C ALA A 335 18.09 0.03 -10.69
N ALA A 336 16.99 -0.48 -10.13
CA ALA A 336 15.63 -0.08 -10.47
C ALA A 336 15.40 1.42 -10.21
N HIS A 337 15.79 1.93 -9.04
CA HIS A 337 15.63 3.34 -8.71
C HIS A 337 16.48 4.26 -9.61
N VAL A 338 17.66 3.82 -10.05
CA VAL A 338 18.48 4.59 -11.00
C VAL A 338 17.76 4.69 -12.35
N ARG A 339 17.25 3.58 -12.90
CA ARG A 339 16.51 3.59 -14.17
C ARG A 339 15.21 4.40 -14.09
N ASP A 340 14.49 4.27 -12.99
CA ASP A 340 13.26 5.04 -12.78
C ASP A 340 13.55 6.54 -12.65
N SER A 341 14.65 6.91 -11.97
CA SER A 341 15.09 8.31 -11.89
C SER A 341 15.47 8.88 -13.26
N VAL A 342 16.06 8.07 -14.16
CA VAL A 342 16.29 8.47 -15.56
C VAL A 342 14.97 8.77 -16.27
N ALA A 343 13.96 7.90 -16.14
CA ALA A 343 12.66 8.10 -16.75
C ALA A 343 11.97 9.40 -16.25
N LEU A 344 12.03 9.67 -14.95
CA LEU A 344 11.48 10.89 -14.35
C LEU A 344 12.22 12.15 -14.77
N VAL A 345 13.55 12.11 -14.85
CA VAL A 345 14.34 13.25 -15.35
C VAL A 345 13.99 13.55 -16.81
N LYS A 346 13.85 12.52 -17.66
CA LYS A 346 13.39 12.69 -19.05
C LYS A 346 11.98 13.27 -19.10
N TYR A 347 11.09 12.78 -18.26
CA TYR A 347 9.72 13.24 -18.16
C TYR A 347 9.62 14.70 -17.74
N PHE A 348 10.24 15.11 -16.63
CA PHE A 348 10.16 16.49 -16.16
C PHE A 348 10.85 17.48 -17.09
N ALA A 349 11.95 17.08 -17.75
CA ALA A 349 12.59 17.88 -18.79
C ALA A 349 11.70 18.08 -20.02
N TRP A 350 10.98 17.03 -20.43
CA TRP A 350 9.99 17.10 -21.51
C TRP A 350 8.80 17.96 -21.10
N LEU A 351 8.25 17.77 -19.90
CA LEU A 351 7.07 18.47 -19.41
C LEU A 351 7.32 19.98 -19.26
N GLU A 352 8.46 20.38 -18.65
CA GLU A 352 8.82 21.80 -18.53
C GLU A 352 8.94 22.47 -19.91
N ASP A 353 9.49 21.77 -20.90
CA ASP A 353 9.61 22.29 -22.26
C ASP A 353 8.27 22.42 -22.97
N LYS A 354 7.38 21.42 -22.85
CA LYS A 354 6.02 21.50 -23.41
C LYS A 354 5.21 22.64 -22.82
N ILE A 355 5.34 22.87 -21.52
CA ILE A 355 4.59 23.94 -20.85
C ILE A 355 5.15 25.33 -21.18
N LYS A 356 6.49 25.48 -21.26
CA LYS A 356 7.12 26.81 -21.41
C LYS A 356 7.39 27.23 -22.84
N ASN A 357 7.74 26.28 -23.71
CA ASN A 357 8.33 26.58 -25.01
C ASN A 357 7.44 26.14 -26.19
N THR A 358 6.34 25.44 -25.93
CA THR A 358 5.39 25.02 -26.97
C THR A 358 3.96 25.45 -26.60
N ASN A 359 3.04 25.30 -27.56
CA ASN A 359 1.60 25.50 -27.35
C ASN A 359 0.87 24.15 -27.22
N GLU A 360 1.58 23.07 -26.88
CA GLU A 360 0.98 21.75 -26.73
C GLU A 360 0.18 21.67 -25.42
N LEU A 361 -1.05 21.18 -25.51
CA LEU A 361 -1.90 20.97 -24.35
C LEU A 361 -1.55 19.64 -23.70
N ILE A 362 -0.88 19.70 -22.55
CA ILE A 362 -0.64 18.52 -21.70
C ILE A 362 -1.63 18.56 -20.54
N THR A 363 -2.29 17.44 -20.30
CA THR A 363 -3.27 17.23 -19.22
C THR A 363 -2.72 16.28 -18.16
N GLU A 364 -3.41 16.12 -17.05
CA GLU A 364 -3.04 15.15 -16.00
C GLU A 364 -2.91 13.72 -16.56
N ILE A 365 -3.92 13.26 -17.31
CA ILE A 365 -3.91 11.91 -17.91
C ILE A 365 -2.82 11.79 -18.96
N SER A 366 -2.70 12.76 -19.88
CA SER A 366 -1.70 12.67 -20.95
C SER A 366 -0.26 12.83 -20.42
N GLY A 367 -0.07 13.60 -19.36
CA GLY A 367 1.18 13.69 -18.61
C GLY A 367 1.54 12.35 -17.95
N ALA A 368 0.62 11.75 -17.20
CA ALA A 368 0.82 10.43 -16.58
C ALA A 368 1.13 9.34 -17.61
N THR A 369 0.39 9.33 -18.73
CA THR A 369 0.60 8.40 -19.86
C THR A 369 2.01 8.56 -20.43
N ARG A 370 2.49 9.80 -20.58
CA ARG A 370 3.84 10.05 -21.10
C ARG A 370 4.93 9.60 -20.13
N LEU A 371 4.74 9.76 -18.83
CA LEU A 371 5.67 9.25 -17.83
C LEU A 371 5.78 7.72 -17.89
N GLU A 372 4.66 7.02 -18.03
CA GLU A 372 4.68 5.57 -18.20
C GLU A 372 5.49 5.16 -19.45
N GLN A 373 5.33 5.86 -20.57
CA GLN A 373 6.13 5.59 -21.77
C GLN A 373 7.64 5.71 -21.52
N PHE A 374 8.08 6.75 -20.79
CA PHE A 374 9.50 6.87 -20.43
C PHE A 374 10.00 5.75 -19.51
N ARG A 375 9.11 5.17 -18.68
CA ARG A 375 9.41 3.98 -17.86
C ARG A 375 9.46 2.69 -18.69
N GLN A 376 8.56 2.54 -19.67
CA GLN A 376 8.55 1.41 -20.61
C GLN A 376 9.84 1.31 -21.44
N GLU A 377 10.52 2.44 -21.68
CA GLU A 377 11.83 2.47 -22.33
C GLU A 377 12.96 1.89 -21.45
N GLN A 378 12.75 1.76 -20.14
CA GLN A 378 13.78 1.29 -19.22
C GLN A 378 13.87 -0.24 -19.20
N ALA A 379 15.10 -0.75 -19.10
CA ALA A 379 15.33 -2.19 -18.98
C ALA A 379 14.61 -2.77 -17.75
N HIS A 380 14.08 -3.99 -17.93
CA HIS A 380 13.38 -4.77 -16.91
C HIS A 380 12.03 -4.21 -16.43
N PHE A 381 11.49 -3.16 -17.07
CA PHE A 381 10.15 -2.66 -16.76
C PHE A 381 9.11 -3.77 -16.93
N VAL A 382 8.19 -3.88 -15.97
CA VAL A 382 7.08 -4.83 -15.97
C VAL A 382 5.74 -4.09 -16.06
N GLY A 383 5.58 -3.02 -15.29
CA GLY A 383 4.35 -2.25 -15.19
C GLY A 383 4.49 -1.15 -14.14
N LEU A 384 3.43 -0.37 -13.92
CA LEU A 384 3.39 0.59 -12.82
C LEU A 384 3.25 -0.14 -11.47
N SER A 385 3.75 0.45 -10.38
CA SER A 385 3.60 -0.08 -9.02
C SER A 385 2.34 0.44 -8.30
N PHE A 386 1.70 1.46 -8.86
CA PHE A 386 0.36 1.95 -8.53
C PHE A 386 -0.11 2.90 -9.66
N THR A 387 -1.36 3.38 -9.58
CA THR A 387 -1.86 4.38 -10.54
C THR A 387 -1.15 5.72 -10.30
N THR A 388 -0.49 6.26 -11.32
CA THR A 388 0.15 7.59 -11.24
C THR A 388 -0.85 8.66 -10.80
N ILE A 389 -0.54 9.34 -9.70
CA ILE A 389 -1.22 10.54 -9.24
C ILE A 389 -0.55 11.72 -9.96
N SER A 390 -1.20 12.20 -11.01
CA SER A 390 -0.82 13.41 -11.74
C SER A 390 -1.87 14.47 -11.44
N SER A 391 -1.48 15.54 -10.75
CA SER A 391 -2.44 16.46 -10.14
C SER A 391 -1.99 17.91 -10.25
N VAL A 392 -2.84 18.78 -10.78
CA VAL A 392 -2.59 20.22 -10.87
C VAL A 392 -3.50 21.02 -9.94
N GLY A 393 -2.95 22.04 -9.30
CA GLY A 393 -3.69 22.99 -8.47
C GLY A 393 -4.56 22.26 -7.43
N PRO A 394 -5.88 22.52 -7.37
CA PRO A 394 -6.77 21.94 -6.37
C PRO A 394 -6.76 20.42 -6.31
N HIS A 395 -6.51 19.72 -7.42
CA HIS A 395 -6.42 18.25 -7.42
C HIS A 395 -5.23 17.74 -6.59
N GLY A 396 -4.15 18.53 -6.49
CA GLY A 396 -3.00 18.19 -5.66
C GLY A 396 -3.33 18.11 -4.16
N ALA A 397 -4.41 18.77 -3.71
CA ALA A 397 -4.89 18.69 -2.32
C ALA A 397 -5.60 17.36 -2.01
N VAL A 398 -6.01 16.59 -3.02
CA VAL A 398 -6.65 15.29 -2.84
C VAL A 398 -5.57 14.21 -2.79
N ILE A 399 -5.28 13.72 -1.59
CA ILE A 399 -4.10 12.89 -1.27
C ILE A 399 -3.91 11.72 -2.26
N HIS A 400 -4.98 10.97 -2.56
CA HIS A 400 -5.00 9.84 -3.51
C HIS A 400 -5.87 10.16 -4.74
N TYR A 401 -5.67 11.33 -5.35
CA TYR A 401 -6.36 11.70 -6.58
C TYR A 401 -6.02 10.74 -7.73
N ALA A 402 -7.05 10.29 -8.45
CA ALA A 402 -6.89 9.56 -9.70
C ALA A 402 -7.69 10.30 -10.78
N PRO A 403 -7.04 10.86 -11.81
CA PRO A 403 -7.76 11.61 -12.84
C PRO A 403 -8.71 10.70 -13.63
N THR A 404 -9.87 11.25 -13.98
CA THR A 404 -10.88 10.63 -14.83
C THR A 404 -11.05 11.44 -16.11
N ALA A 405 -11.72 10.90 -17.13
CA ALA A 405 -11.97 11.66 -18.35
C ALA A 405 -12.78 12.94 -18.07
N GLU A 406 -13.61 12.93 -17.02
CA GLU A 406 -14.43 14.04 -16.59
C GLU A 406 -13.67 15.09 -15.76
N THR A 407 -12.55 14.69 -15.12
CA THR A 407 -11.73 15.57 -14.27
C THR A 407 -10.36 15.88 -14.87
N ASP A 408 -10.06 15.42 -16.09
CA ASP A 408 -8.78 15.64 -16.75
C ASP A 408 -8.60 17.12 -17.12
N VAL A 409 -7.67 17.79 -16.44
CA VAL A 409 -7.40 19.22 -16.61
C VAL A 409 -5.99 19.48 -17.15
N PRO A 410 -5.75 20.62 -17.81
CA PRO A 410 -4.42 20.98 -18.32
C PRO A 410 -3.41 21.25 -17.20
N ILE A 411 -2.18 20.76 -17.37
CA ILE A 411 -1.03 21.15 -16.55
C ILE A 411 -0.52 22.51 -17.07
N THR A 412 -0.46 23.52 -16.19
CA THR A 412 -0.08 24.89 -16.57
C THR A 412 1.13 25.39 -15.80
N ASP A 413 1.59 26.61 -16.11
CA ASP A 413 2.65 27.30 -15.39
C ASP A 413 2.16 28.15 -14.21
N LYS A 414 0.86 28.12 -13.90
CA LYS A 414 0.23 28.99 -12.90
C LYS A 414 -0.03 28.32 -11.56
N GLU A 415 0.02 27.00 -11.52
CA GLU A 415 -0.39 26.18 -10.39
C GLU A 415 0.69 25.15 -10.08
N LEU A 416 0.71 24.66 -8.83
CA LEU A 416 1.54 23.53 -8.46
C LEU A 416 1.11 22.28 -9.23
N TYR A 417 2.10 21.49 -9.66
CA TYR A 417 1.94 20.18 -10.24
C TYR A 417 2.57 19.13 -9.33
N LEU A 418 1.75 18.24 -8.79
CA LEU A 418 2.17 17.09 -7.99
C LEU A 418 2.14 15.84 -8.87
N CYS A 419 3.26 15.12 -8.89
CA CYS A 419 3.40 13.86 -9.61
C CYS A 419 3.93 12.80 -8.65
N ASP A 420 3.07 11.88 -8.26
CA ASP A 420 3.42 10.69 -7.48
C ASP A 420 3.20 9.43 -8.31
N SER A 421 4.25 8.62 -8.41
CA SER A 421 4.31 7.57 -9.40
C SER A 421 5.43 6.56 -9.10
N GLY A 422 5.19 5.29 -9.44
CA GLY A 422 6.21 4.25 -9.33
C GLY A 422 6.09 3.15 -10.39
N ALA A 423 7.09 2.27 -10.45
CA ALA A 423 7.10 1.14 -11.37
C ALA A 423 7.62 -0.16 -10.73
N GLN A 424 7.14 -1.26 -11.29
CA GLN A 424 7.65 -2.60 -11.10
C GLN A 424 8.73 -2.90 -12.14
N TYR A 425 9.88 -3.34 -11.67
CA TYR A 425 10.95 -3.92 -12.46
C TYR A 425 11.21 -5.34 -11.99
N HIS A 426 11.72 -6.23 -12.86
CA HIS A 426 12.05 -7.60 -12.45
C HIS A 426 13.02 -7.68 -11.25
N ASP A 427 13.79 -6.63 -10.99
CA ASP A 427 14.79 -6.53 -9.93
C ASP A 427 14.43 -5.52 -8.83
N GLY A 428 13.26 -4.87 -8.85
CA GLY A 428 12.87 -3.95 -7.78
C GLY A 428 11.55 -3.21 -8.02
N THR A 429 11.08 -2.51 -6.99
CA THR A 429 9.87 -1.67 -7.02
C THR A 429 10.26 -0.23 -6.70
N THR A 430 9.69 0.75 -7.37
CA THR A 430 9.95 2.17 -7.10
C THR A 430 8.71 2.90 -6.64
N ASP A 431 8.95 3.99 -5.91
CA ASP A 431 7.95 4.94 -5.44
C ASP A 431 8.58 6.34 -5.31
N VAL A 432 7.92 7.37 -5.82
CA VAL A 432 8.47 8.72 -5.85
C VAL A 432 7.43 9.77 -6.22
N THR A 433 7.25 10.69 -5.28
CA THR A 433 6.57 11.95 -5.47
C THR A 433 7.51 13.14 -5.66
N ARG A 434 7.23 13.98 -6.67
CA ARG A 434 7.75 15.35 -6.78
C ARG A 434 6.62 16.35 -6.96
N THR A 435 6.75 17.49 -6.30
CA THR A 435 5.91 18.66 -6.54
C THR A 435 6.74 19.73 -7.26
N LEU A 436 6.20 20.30 -8.35
CA LEU A 436 6.84 21.28 -9.20
C LEU A 436 5.93 22.51 -9.42
N HIS A 437 6.53 23.60 -9.87
CA HIS A 437 5.83 24.77 -10.40
C HIS A 437 6.56 25.27 -11.64
N PHE A 438 5.84 25.52 -12.73
CA PHE A 438 6.49 25.93 -13.99
C PHE A 438 6.57 27.45 -14.18
N GLY A 439 5.78 28.26 -13.47
CA GLY A 439 5.91 29.72 -13.41
C GLY A 439 6.41 30.21 -12.05
N GLU A 440 5.76 31.24 -11.51
CA GLU A 440 6.08 31.85 -10.21
C GLU A 440 5.15 31.37 -9.08
N PRO A 441 5.63 30.58 -8.10
CA PRO A 441 4.81 30.13 -6.97
C PRO A 441 4.59 31.25 -5.94
N THR A 442 3.45 31.19 -5.24
CA THR A 442 3.11 32.10 -4.15
C THR A 442 4.02 31.93 -2.92
N SER A 443 4.05 32.93 -2.03
CA SER A 443 4.80 32.82 -0.77
C SER A 443 4.33 31.67 0.10
N PHE A 444 3.02 31.40 0.13
CA PHE A 444 2.45 30.34 0.96
C PHE A 444 2.75 28.94 0.41
N GLU A 445 2.70 28.76 -0.92
CA GLU A 445 3.14 27.50 -1.55
C GLU A 445 4.62 27.22 -1.26
N ARG A 446 5.49 28.24 -1.38
CA ARG A 446 6.91 28.11 -1.04
C ARG A 446 7.14 27.80 0.43
N GLU A 447 6.40 28.44 1.34
CA GLU A 447 6.48 28.16 2.77
C GLU A 447 6.13 26.69 3.06
N CYS A 448 4.98 26.22 2.55
CA CYS A 448 4.52 24.86 2.75
C CYS A 448 5.52 23.84 2.17
N PHE A 449 5.97 24.07 0.93
CA PHE A 449 6.96 23.22 0.28
C PHE A 449 8.26 23.14 1.08
N THR A 450 8.73 24.27 1.60
CA THR A 450 9.94 24.33 2.40
C THR A 450 9.78 23.55 3.71
N ARG A 451 8.62 23.64 4.38
CA ARG A 451 8.34 22.87 5.61
C ARG A 451 8.30 21.37 5.35
N VAL A 452 7.67 20.95 4.24
CA VAL A 452 7.65 19.55 3.80
C VAL A 452 9.08 19.05 3.53
N PHE A 453 9.88 19.82 2.79
CA PHE A 453 11.29 19.50 2.56
C PHE A 453 12.09 19.39 3.86
N LYS A 454 11.89 20.29 4.82
CA LYS A 454 12.56 20.22 6.13
C LYS A 454 12.23 18.93 6.86
N GLY A 455 10.97 18.50 6.84
CA GLY A 455 10.54 17.22 7.38
C GLY A 455 11.23 16.04 6.70
N GLN A 456 11.23 16.01 5.36
CA GLN A 456 11.87 14.95 4.59
C GLN A 456 13.38 14.87 4.88
N CYS A 457 14.07 16.00 4.79
CA CYS A 457 15.50 16.14 5.09
C CYS A 457 15.82 15.70 6.53
N ARG A 458 14.97 16.06 7.49
CA ARG A 458 15.16 15.71 8.90
C ARG A 458 15.16 14.20 9.10
N LEU A 459 14.25 13.50 8.42
CA LEU A 459 14.17 12.05 8.48
C LEU A 459 15.34 11.38 7.73
N SER A 460 15.64 11.79 6.49
CA SER A 460 16.73 11.20 5.68
C SER A 460 18.12 11.34 6.33
N THR A 461 18.34 12.37 7.14
CA THR A 461 19.62 12.62 7.82
C THR A 461 19.68 12.11 9.26
N MET A 462 18.63 11.46 9.75
CA MET A 462 18.55 11.02 11.13
C MET A 462 19.46 9.82 11.41
N VAL A 463 20.20 9.90 12.52
CA VAL A 463 20.96 8.78 13.08
C VAL A 463 20.26 8.26 14.33
N PHE A 464 19.86 7.00 14.34
CA PHE A 464 19.03 6.41 15.40
C PHE A 464 19.52 5.02 15.83
N PRO A 465 19.19 4.55 17.04
CA PRO A 465 19.64 3.24 17.50
C PRO A 465 19.06 2.08 16.68
N LEU A 466 19.83 1.01 16.54
CA LEU A 466 19.35 -0.26 15.97
C LEU A 466 18.04 -0.73 16.65
N LYS A 467 17.12 -1.29 15.85
CA LYS A 467 15.81 -1.81 16.28
C LYS A 467 14.83 -0.75 16.80
N THR A 468 15.05 0.53 16.52
CA THR A 468 14.03 1.56 16.72
C THR A 468 12.86 1.28 15.77
N LYS A 469 11.62 1.29 16.28
CA LYS A 469 10.41 1.17 15.44
C LYS A 469 10.16 2.47 14.67
N GLY A 470 9.59 2.38 13.48
CA GLY A 470 9.40 3.57 12.63
C GLY A 470 8.45 4.61 13.22
N ASN A 471 7.49 4.20 14.06
CA ASN A 471 6.59 5.13 14.78
C ASN A 471 7.32 6.21 15.59
N TYR A 472 8.51 5.92 16.11
CA TYR A 472 9.31 6.90 16.86
C TYR A 472 9.95 7.97 15.97
N LEU A 473 9.97 7.75 14.65
CA LEU A 473 10.61 8.63 13.68
C LEU A 473 9.59 9.52 12.93
N ASP A 474 8.29 9.17 12.93
CA ASP A 474 7.23 9.90 12.20
C ASP A 474 7.16 11.39 12.57
N THR A 475 7.24 11.72 13.86
CA THR A 475 7.21 13.12 14.32
C THR A 475 8.33 13.98 13.75
N LEU A 476 9.48 13.40 13.37
CA LEU A 476 10.59 14.14 12.79
C LEU A 476 10.22 14.81 11.47
N ALA A 477 9.32 14.19 10.69
CA ALA A 477 8.85 14.75 9.43
C ALA A 477 7.73 15.80 9.62
N ARG A 478 7.06 15.80 10.78
CA ARG A 478 5.94 16.71 11.10
C ARG A 478 6.36 17.98 11.83
N GLU A 479 7.49 17.93 12.54
CA GLU A 479 7.94 19.01 13.44
C GLU A 479 7.85 20.41 12.81
N SER A 480 8.31 20.56 11.56
CA SER A 480 8.30 21.86 10.87
C SER A 480 6.91 22.36 10.47
N LEU A 481 5.93 21.48 10.28
CA LEU A 481 4.54 21.83 9.99
C LEU A 481 3.78 22.14 11.30
N TRP A 482 3.93 21.28 12.30
CA TRP A 482 3.29 21.46 13.61
C TRP A 482 3.69 22.77 14.29
N GLY A 483 4.93 23.23 14.11
CA GLY A 483 5.41 24.51 14.64
C GLY A 483 4.61 25.73 14.18
N VAL A 484 3.76 25.60 13.15
CA VAL A 484 2.83 26.65 12.68
C VAL A 484 1.38 26.19 12.61
N GLY A 485 1.04 25.05 13.22
CA GLY A 485 -0.32 24.54 13.27
C GLY A 485 -0.80 23.85 11.99
N LEU A 486 0.11 23.44 11.10
CA LEU A 486 -0.20 22.64 9.91
C LEU A 486 0.10 21.15 10.17
N ASP A 487 -0.52 20.24 9.39
CA ASP A 487 -0.27 18.79 9.46
C ASP A 487 -0.66 18.09 8.13
N TYR A 488 -0.41 16.79 8.02
CA TYR A 488 -0.86 15.92 6.93
C TYR A 488 -1.46 14.61 7.44
N LEU A 489 -2.55 14.14 6.83
CA LEU A 489 -3.40 13.06 7.36
C LEU A 489 -3.04 11.65 6.82
N HIS A 490 -1.78 11.42 6.46
CA HIS A 490 -1.24 10.11 6.04
C HIS A 490 0.14 9.85 6.67
N GLY A 491 0.56 8.58 6.70
CA GLY A 491 1.85 8.12 7.26
C GLY A 491 3.04 8.87 6.65
N THR A 492 4.15 8.96 7.38
CA THR A 492 5.39 9.53 6.84
C THR A 492 6.10 8.59 5.87
N GLY A 493 5.86 7.28 5.97
CA GLY A 493 6.29 6.31 4.98
C GLY A 493 5.90 4.87 5.31
N HIS A 494 6.12 3.97 4.35
CA HIS A 494 5.81 2.54 4.40
C HIS A 494 7.01 1.72 3.91
N GLY A 495 7.05 0.42 4.21
CA GLY A 495 8.05 -0.47 3.58
C GLY A 495 7.81 -0.61 2.08
N VAL A 496 8.86 -0.94 1.32
CA VAL A 496 8.78 -1.17 -0.14
C VAL A 496 9.31 -2.57 -0.48
N GLY A 497 8.51 -3.38 -1.18
CA GLY A 497 8.86 -4.75 -1.58
C GLY A 497 9.82 -4.82 -2.76
N SER A 498 10.55 -5.93 -2.91
CA SER A 498 11.46 -6.17 -4.05
C SER A 498 10.73 -6.89 -5.19
N TYR A 499 10.31 -6.14 -6.21
CA TYR A 499 9.38 -6.60 -7.26
C TYR A 499 8.16 -7.28 -6.63
N LEU A 500 7.49 -6.57 -5.73
CA LEU A 500 6.37 -6.99 -4.89
C LEU A 500 5.53 -5.74 -4.61
N ASN A 501 4.63 -5.78 -3.62
CA ASN A 501 3.83 -4.63 -3.24
C ASN A 501 4.70 -3.40 -2.96
N VAL A 502 4.27 -2.24 -3.47
CA VAL A 502 4.90 -0.94 -3.18
C VAL A 502 4.71 -0.56 -1.70
N HIS A 503 3.55 -0.88 -1.13
CA HIS A 503 3.28 -0.83 0.30
C HIS A 503 3.53 -2.21 0.93
N GLU A 504 4.68 -2.36 1.58
CA GLU A 504 5.11 -3.63 2.18
C GLU A 504 5.17 -3.57 3.71
N GLU A 505 4.27 -4.31 4.34
CA GLU A 505 4.30 -4.58 5.77
C GLU A 505 5.43 -5.57 6.17
N PRO A 506 5.89 -5.57 7.44
CA PRO A 506 5.31 -4.93 8.64
C PRO A 506 5.88 -3.55 9.00
N ILE A 507 6.95 -3.14 8.33
CA ILE A 507 7.69 -1.92 8.67
C ILE A 507 6.98 -0.71 8.08
N GLY A 508 7.06 0.43 8.78
CA GLY A 508 6.50 1.69 8.33
C GLY A 508 6.86 2.82 9.29
N ILE A 509 6.77 4.05 8.83
CA ILE A 509 7.01 5.27 9.60
C ILE A 509 5.68 6.01 9.69
N SER A 510 4.94 5.80 10.77
CA SER A 510 3.61 6.36 10.96
C SER A 510 3.30 6.58 12.44
N TRP A 511 2.46 7.57 12.76
CA TRP A 511 1.86 7.69 14.10
C TRP A 511 0.93 6.51 14.40
N LYS A 512 0.36 5.87 13.37
CA LYS A 512 -0.49 4.69 13.53
C LYS A 512 0.31 3.54 14.14
N PRO A 513 -0.21 2.82 15.14
CA PRO A 513 0.51 1.69 15.74
C PRO A 513 0.85 0.61 14.72
N HIS A 514 2.13 0.23 14.64
CA HIS A 514 2.58 -0.97 13.92
C HIS A 514 3.01 -2.04 14.95
N PRO A 515 2.07 -2.84 15.47
CA PRO A 515 2.37 -3.82 16.52
C PRO A 515 3.41 -4.85 16.05
N ASP A 516 3.31 -5.26 14.79
CA ASP A 516 4.17 -6.27 14.16
C ASP A 516 5.52 -5.72 13.66
N ASP A 517 5.80 -4.43 13.79
CA ASP A 517 7.11 -3.85 13.38
C ASP A 517 8.25 -4.49 14.21
N PRO A 518 9.18 -5.23 13.57
CA PRO A 518 10.29 -5.91 14.25
C PRO A 518 11.43 -4.96 14.64
N GLY A 519 11.26 -3.65 14.41
CA GLY A 519 12.27 -2.61 14.55
C GLY A 519 13.17 -2.51 13.32
N LEU A 520 13.54 -1.28 12.97
CA LEU A 520 14.35 -0.97 11.79
C LEU A 520 15.74 -1.60 11.86
N GLN A 521 16.18 -2.13 10.71
CA GLN A 521 17.42 -2.90 10.53
C GLN A 521 18.04 -2.62 9.16
N PRO A 522 19.36 -2.82 9.01
CA PRO A 522 20.02 -2.69 7.71
C PRO A 522 19.38 -3.58 6.64
N GLY A 523 19.23 -3.06 5.43
CA GLY A 523 18.61 -3.79 4.30
C GLY A 523 17.11 -3.58 4.15
N MET A 524 16.46 -2.85 5.06
CA MET A 524 15.07 -2.44 4.91
C MET A 524 14.95 -1.23 3.98
N PHE A 525 13.94 -1.23 3.10
CA PHE A 525 13.59 -0.10 2.24
C PHE A 525 12.27 0.50 2.70
N LEU A 526 12.22 1.83 2.86
CA LEU A 526 11.05 2.58 3.30
C LEU A 526 10.86 3.83 2.44
N SER A 527 9.63 4.26 2.18
CA SER A 527 9.37 5.62 1.69
C SER A 527 9.63 6.66 2.80
N ASN A 528 9.90 7.89 2.39
CA ASN A 528 9.99 9.10 3.21
C ASN A 528 9.27 10.22 2.45
N GLU A 529 7.99 10.38 2.76
CA GLU A 529 6.98 11.04 1.91
C GLU A 529 6.12 12.09 2.66
N PRO A 530 6.67 13.00 3.49
CA PRO A 530 5.84 14.02 4.11
C PRO A 530 5.11 14.89 3.08
N GLY A 531 3.99 15.46 3.50
CA GLY A 531 3.19 16.33 2.65
C GLY A 531 2.46 17.45 3.38
N TYR A 532 1.73 18.25 2.63
CA TYR A 532 0.77 19.24 3.10
C TYR A 532 -0.29 19.46 2.01
N TYR A 533 -1.55 19.56 2.41
CA TYR A 533 -2.69 19.63 1.47
C TYR A 533 -3.62 20.76 1.89
N GLU A 534 -3.73 21.78 1.04
CA GLU A 534 -4.60 22.94 1.24
C GLU A 534 -5.86 22.74 0.40
N ASP A 535 -6.95 22.35 1.07
CA ASP A 535 -8.23 22.01 0.44
C ASP A 535 -8.67 23.05 -0.59
N GLY A 536 -8.94 22.56 -1.81
CA GLY A 536 -9.42 23.37 -2.92
C GLY A 536 -8.38 24.33 -3.52
N LYS A 537 -7.10 24.23 -3.13
CA LYS A 537 -6.03 25.08 -3.68
C LYS A 537 -4.85 24.31 -4.25
N PHE A 538 -4.12 23.56 -3.42
CA PHE A 538 -2.91 22.85 -3.83
C PHE A 538 -2.52 21.76 -2.83
N GLY A 539 -1.63 20.86 -3.24
CA GLY A 539 -0.91 20.00 -2.32
C GLY A 539 0.57 19.93 -2.65
N VAL A 540 1.34 19.57 -1.64
CA VAL A 540 2.77 19.29 -1.74
C VAL A 540 3.03 17.94 -1.11
N ARG A 541 3.76 17.09 -1.83
CA ARG A 541 4.40 15.90 -1.27
C ARG A 541 5.79 15.77 -1.88
N LEU A 542 6.74 15.37 -1.05
CA LEU A 542 8.11 15.07 -1.46
C LEU A 542 8.46 13.70 -0.94
N GLU A 543 8.80 12.80 -1.84
CA GLU A 543 9.00 11.41 -1.49
C GLU A 543 10.25 10.81 -2.12
N ASN A 544 10.98 10.07 -1.29
CA ASN A 544 12.07 9.20 -1.73
C ASN A 544 11.93 7.84 -1.06
N VAL A 545 12.43 6.80 -1.73
CA VAL A 545 12.73 5.53 -1.08
C VAL A 545 14.12 5.61 -0.45
N GLU A 546 14.19 5.16 0.80
CA GLU A 546 15.35 5.18 1.67
C GLU A 546 15.76 3.75 2.05
N LEU A 547 17.05 3.42 1.91
CA LEU A 547 17.63 2.18 2.42
C LEU A 547 18.15 2.41 3.84
N VAL A 548 17.72 1.61 4.80
CA VAL A 548 18.30 1.60 6.14
C VAL A 548 19.70 1.00 6.08
N VAL A 549 20.70 1.74 6.57
CA VAL A 549 22.11 1.34 6.59
C VAL A 549 22.74 1.59 7.98
N PRO A 550 23.83 0.87 8.34
CA PRO A 550 24.56 1.18 9.56
C PRO A 550 25.15 2.60 9.54
N ALA A 551 25.01 3.33 10.65
CA ALA A 551 25.62 4.63 10.85
C ALA A 551 26.93 4.51 11.64
N LYS A 552 27.95 5.27 11.23
CA LYS A 552 29.18 5.46 12.01
C LYS A 552 28.97 6.63 12.97
N THR A 553 29.07 6.37 14.27
CA THR A 553 28.92 7.37 15.32
C THR A 553 30.21 7.48 16.16
N PRO A 554 30.52 8.66 16.74
CA PRO A 554 31.69 8.81 17.62
C PRO A 554 31.65 7.91 18.86
N TYR A 555 30.44 7.51 19.29
CA TYR A 555 30.22 6.65 20.44
C TYR A 555 29.23 5.53 20.09
N ASN A 556 29.47 4.33 20.64
CA ASN A 556 28.56 3.20 20.53
C ASN A 556 28.05 2.78 21.92
N HIS A 557 26.96 3.39 22.36
CA HIS A 557 26.42 3.16 23.70
C HIS A 557 26.03 1.68 23.89
N LYS A 558 26.68 1.00 24.85
CA LYS A 558 26.49 -0.43 25.16
C LYS A 558 26.61 -1.35 23.95
N ASN A 559 27.44 -0.99 22.96
CA ASN A 559 27.62 -1.74 21.72
C ASN A 559 26.30 -2.00 20.94
N ARG A 560 25.28 -1.14 21.13
CA ARG A 560 23.96 -1.32 20.50
C ARG A 560 23.98 -1.19 18.98
N GLY A 561 24.86 -0.35 18.43
CA GLY A 561 24.86 0.02 17.02
C GLY A 561 23.79 1.06 16.66
N PHE A 562 24.07 1.81 15.60
CA PHE A 562 23.20 2.89 15.10
C PHE A 562 22.98 2.72 13.60
N LEU A 563 21.89 3.32 13.13
CA LEU A 563 21.40 3.29 11.76
C LEU A 563 21.21 4.71 11.25
N THR A 564 21.20 4.85 9.94
CA THR A 564 20.82 6.04 9.17
C THR A 564 20.16 5.57 7.88
N PHE A 565 19.68 6.52 7.09
CA PHE A 565 19.15 6.24 5.76
C PHE A 565 20.18 6.54 4.66
N GLU A 566 20.09 5.79 3.57
CA GLU A 566 20.70 6.11 2.29
C GLU A 566 19.61 6.27 1.22
N THR A 567 19.52 7.44 0.60
CA THR A 567 18.50 7.74 -0.40
C THR A 567 18.76 7.01 -1.71
N MET A 568 17.75 6.24 -2.15
CA MET A 568 17.75 5.42 -3.37
C MET A 568 17.16 6.16 -4.57
N THR A 569 16.09 6.93 -4.34
CA THR A 569 15.51 7.82 -5.36
C THR A 569 16.48 8.96 -5.68
N LEU A 570 16.75 9.22 -6.96
CA LEU A 570 17.75 10.20 -7.42
C LEU A 570 17.13 11.23 -8.37
N VAL A 571 16.03 11.84 -7.96
CA VAL A 571 15.33 12.87 -8.76
C VAL A 571 15.51 14.24 -8.10
N PRO A 572 15.94 15.30 -8.80
CA PRO A 572 16.10 16.62 -8.21
C PRO A 572 14.84 17.13 -7.49
N ILE A 573 15.03 17.95 -6.47
CA ILE A 573 13.97 18.69 -5.76
C ILE A 573 14.04 20.12 -6.26
N GLN A 574 12.93 20.67 -6.75
CA GLN A 574 12.92 21.97 -7.43
C GLN A 574 13.26 23.11 -6.45
N THR A 575 14.44 23.73 -6.64
CA THR A 575 14.97 24.72 -5.71
C THR A 575 14.24 26.06 -5.75
N SER A 576 13.54 26.38 -6.84
CA SER A 576 12.71 27.60 -6.93
C SER A 576 11.51 27.60 -5.99
N LEU A 577 11.07 26.42 -5.53
CA LEU A 577 9.99 26.29 -4.55
C LEU A 577 10.46 26.45 -3.10
N LEU A 578 11.77 26.49 -2.85
CA LEU A 578 12.31 26.67 -1.50
C LEU A 578 12.38 28.15 -1.12
N ASP A 579 11.90 28.47 0.08
CA ASP A 579 12.33 29.65 0.81
C ASP A 579 13.64 29.33 1.54
N VAL A 580 14.75 29.64 0.87
CA VAL A 580 16.11 29.35 1.36
C VAL A 580 16.41 30.04 2.70
N SER A 581 15.67 31.10 3.07
CA SER A 581 15.84 31.77 4.36
C SER A 581 15.37 30.92 5.55
N MET A 582 14.47 29.95 5.33
CA MET A 582 13.96 29.03 6.35
C MET A 582 14.86 27.80 6.58
N LEU A 583 15.82 27.57 5.68
CA LEU A 583 16.71 26.42 5.74
C LEU A 583 17.90 26.68 6.66
N THR A 584 18.31 25.67 7.41
CA THR A 584 19.55 25.62 8.19
C THR A 584 20.74 25.29 7.27
N ASP A 585 21.97 25.51 7.74
CA ASP A 585 23.18 25.22 6.95
C ASP A 585 23.27 23.74 6.58
N LYS A 586 22.87 22.86 7.51
CA LYS A 586 22.87 21.41 7.31
C LYS A 586 21.84 20.98 6.27
N GLU A 587 20.68 21.62 6.23
CA GLU A 587 19.63 21.32 5.23
C GLU A 587 20.08 21.77 3.82
N ILE A 588 20.74 22.93 3.71
CA ILE A 588 21.34 23.40 2.46
C ILE A 588 22.46 22.45 1.99
N GLU A 589 23.37 22.08 2.90
CA GLU A 589 24.45 21.14 2.62
C GLU A 589 23.91 19.78 2.17
N TYR A 590 22.90 19.24 2.87
CA TYR A 590 22.24 18.00 2.49
C TYR A 590 21.66 18.08 1.07
N LEU A 591 20.89 19.13 0.75
CA LEU A 591 20.28 19.27 -0.57
C LEU A 591 21.32 19.35 -1.69
N ASN A 592 22.36 20.16 -1.48
CA ASN A 592 23.45 20.32 -2.46
C ASN A 592 24.16 18.98 -2.69
N ASN A 593 24.48 18.23 -1.63
CA ASN A 593 25.11 16.91 -1.73
C ASN A 593 24.19 15.88 -2.41
N TYR A 594 22.89 15.91 -2.10
CA TYR A 594 21.90 15.07 -2.74
C TYR A 594 21.79 15.36 -4.25
N HIS A 595 21.77 16.64 -4.65
CA HIS A 595 21.76 17.05 -6.05
C HIS A 595 23.04 16.68 -6.81
N VAL A 596 24.21 16.80 -6.17
CA VAL A 596 25.48 16.29 -6.73
C VAL A 596 25.37 14.78 -6.99
N LYS A 597 24.88 14.00 -6.03
CA LYS A 597 24.67 12.55 -6.20
C LYS A 597 23.72 12.25 -7.36
N CYS A 598 22.62 12.99 -7.51
CA CYS A 598 21.69 12.84 -8.63
C CYS A 598 22.42 13.06 -9.97
N LEU A 599 23.17 14.16 -10.09
CA LEU A 599 23.90 14.47 -11.31
C LEU A 599 24.96 13.42 -11.64
N GLU A 600 25.81 13.08 -10.68
CA GLU A 600 26.93 12.15 -10.89
C GLU A 600 26.48 10.76 -11.31
N VAL A 601 25.41 10.23 -10.68
CA VAL A 601 24.90 8.89 -10.99
C VAL A 601 24.16 8.89 -12.32
N LEU A 602 23.25 9.85 -12.56
CA LEU A 602 22.37 9.79 -13.73
C LEU A 602 23.03 10.29 -15.02
N LYS A 603 24.07 11.11 -14.93
CA LYS A 603 24.74 11.69 -16.11
C LYS A 603 25.23 10.64 -17.10
N SER A 604 25.70 9.48 -16.63
CA SER A 604 26.15 8.40 -17.50
C SER A 604 25.02 7.73 -18.28
N PHE A 605 23.80 7.72 -17.74
CA PHE A 605 22.61 7.14 -18.37
C PHE A 605 21.87 8.11 -19.31
N LEU A 606 22.17 9.41 -19.20
CA LEU A 606 21.58 10.47 -20.03
C LEU A 606 22.57 10.99 -21.09
N GLN A 607 23.61 10.21 -21.41
CA GLN A 607 24.49 10.51 -22.54
C GLN A 607 23.77 10.24 -23.87
N GLY A 608 24.26 10.87 -24.94
CA GLY A 608 23.72 10.70 -26.29
C GLY A 608 22.82 11.84 -26.77
N PRO A 609 22.70 12.02 -28.09
CA PRO A 609 21.93 13.11 -28.69
C PRO A 609 20.44 13.10 -28.31
N GLU A 610 19.87 11.92 -28.06
CA GLU A 610 18.46 11.71 -27.71
C GLU A 610 18.09 12.19 -26.30
N ASN A 611 19.07 12.35 -25.40
CA ASN A 611 18.87 12.73 -24.00
C ASN A 611 19.42 14.14 -23.66
N ILE A 612 19.90 14.90 -24.64
CA ILE A 612 20.53 16.23 -24.42
C ILE A 612 19.65 17.16 -23.59
N GLN A 613 18.34 17.19 -23.87
CA GLN A 613 17.40 18.02 -23.14
C GLN A 613 17.29 17.60 -21.67
N ALA A 614 17.15 16.29 -21.42
CA ALA A 614 17.07 15.73 -20.08
C ALA A 614 18.36 15.97 -19.28
N LEU A 615 19.53 15.82 -19.91
CA LEU A 615 20.81 16.10 -19.26
C LEU A 615 20.98 17.57 -18.90
N LYS A 616 20.65 18.50 -19.81
CA LYS A 616 20.70 19.95 -19.53
C LYS A 616 19.74 20.34 -18.42
N TRP A 617 18.54 19.75 -18.42
CA TRP A 617 17.56 19.96 -17.36
C TRP A 617 18.11 19.47 -16.02
N LEU A 618 18.68 18.26 -15.97
CA LEU A 618 19.29 17.71 -14.76
C LEU A 618 20.40 18.64 -14.23
N GLU A 619 21.34 19.03 -15.07
CA GLU A 619 22.43 19.95 -14.70
C GLU A 619 21.90 21.25 -14.09
N LYS A 620 20.87 21.85 -14.71
CA LYS A 620 20.19 23.07 -14.20
C LYS A 620 19.52 22.84 -12.85
N GLN A 621 18.76 21.75 -12.69
CA GLN A 621 18.00 21.48 -11.46
C GLN A 621 18.88 21.01 -10.30
N THR A 622 20.14 20.64 -10.57
CA THR A 622 21.12 20.24 -9.55
C THR A 622 22.14 21.32 -9.19
N LEU A 623 21.92 22.57 -9.63
CA LEU A 623 22.79 23.69 -9.24
C LEU A 623 22.71 23.93 -7.73
N PRO A 624 23.85 24.21 -7.07
CA PRO A 624 23.88 24.40 -5.63
C PRO A 624 23.13 25.68 -5.23
N ILE A 625 22.47 25.63 -4.08
CA ILE A 625 21.84 26.80 -3.45
C ILE A 625 22.69 27.35 -2.31
N SER A 626 22.49 28.64 -2.02
CA SER A 626 23.07 29.34 -0.86
C SER A 626 22.11 30.43 -0.38
N ARG A 627 22.20 30.84 0.90
CA ARG A 627 21.40 31.98 1.38
C ARG A 627 21.90 33.26 0.69
N PRO A 628 21.01 34.19 0.34
CA PRO A 628 21.41 35.51 -0.12
C PRO A 628 22.34 36.17 0.92
N ASN A 629 23.49 36.67 0.49
CA ASN A 629 24.43 37.36 1.39
C ASN A 629 23.71 38.52 2.11
N CYS A 630 23.55 38.44 3.43
CA CYS A 630 22.99 39.51 4.27
C CYS A 630 23.90 40.76 4.41
N ASN A 631 24.85 40.97 3.49
CA ASN A 631 25.88 42.03 3.58
C ASN A 631 25.67 43.17 2.57
N LEU A 632 24.42 43.57 2.31
CA LEU A 632 24.10 44.80 1.57
C LEU A 632 22.91 45.55 2.21
N ALA A 633 22.96 45.77 3.53
CA ALA A 633 22.21 46.83 4.21
C ALA A 633 22.70 46.94 5.66
N ARG A 634 23.79 47.67 5.87
CA ARG A 634 24.08 48.35 7.14
C ARG A 634 24.43 49.79 6.83
#